data_AF-A0A226DQV3-F1
#
_entry.id   AF-A0A226DQV3-F1
#
_cell.length_a   1.000
_cell.length_b   1.000
_cell.length_c   1.000
_cell.angle_alpha   90.00
_cell.angle_beta   90.00
_cell.angle_gamma   90.00
#
_symmetry.space_group_name_H-M   'P 1'
#
loop_
_entity.id
_entity.type
_entity.pdbx_description
1 polymer ?
#
loop_
_entity_poly.entity_id
_entity_poly.type
_entity_poly.pdbx_seq_one_letter_code
_entity_poly.pdbx_strand_id
1 'polypeptide(L)'
;MARQQAIEVRRRMQDFANPSAFSSSLAEQTILFMKNKPDDIVKGRSYMIELVACWAQKGQPTCSLFNRFVRFLREMEDFSNLRIFFGHHYRRVSVPDEVWNETPLIMDPCNPFNNLAEGISQDVIDIFESTAAQSLAVIRNGLVDVEDLFFENVEDEDDFNYDDSETDYDELGIPYTRSNY
;
A
#
# COMPACT_ATOMS: atom_id res chain seq x y z
N MET A 1 -13.23 -4.15 15.65
CA MET A 1 -12.69 -2.88 16.17
C MET A 1 -12.10 -1.98 15.08
N ALA A 2 -11.22 -2.47 14.19
CA ALA A 2 -10.60 -1.66 13.11
C ALA A 2 -11.58 -0.88 12.21
N ARG A 3 -12.75 -1.47 11.87
CA ARG A 3 -13.77 -0.83 11.03
C ARG A 3 -14.40 0.43 11.65
N GLN A 4 -14.58 0.44 12.98
CA GLN A 4 -15.15 1.61 13.68
C GLN A 4 -14.12 2.73 13.84
N GLN A 5 -12.84 2.38 14.02
CA GLN A 5 -11.74 3.36 14.02
C GLN A 5 -11.58 4.01 12.66
N ALA A 6 -11.62 3.23 11.57
CA ALA A 6 -11.56 3.76 10.21
C ALA A 6 -12.73 4.73 9.90
N ILE A 7 -13.95 4.43 10.38
CA ILE A 7 -15.12 5.31 10.19
C ILE A 7 -14.97 6.63 10.97
N GLU A 8 -14.55 6.57 12.23
CA GLU A 8 -14.38 7.77 13.06
C GLU A 8 -13.23 8.65 12.58
N VAL A 9 -12.15 8.05 12.07
CA VAL A 9 -11.07 8.81 11.46
C VAL A 9 -11.51 9.40 10.12
N ARG A 10 -12.24 8.66 9.27
CA ARG A 10 -12.83 9.21 8.03
C ARG A 10 -13.73 10.43 8.31
N ARG A 11 -14.50 10.38 9.41
CA ARG A 11 -15.31 11.51 9.89
C ARG A 11 -14.45 12.70 10.35
N ARG A 12 -13.33 12.46 11.04
CA ARG A 12 -12.42 13.53 11.48
C ARG A 12 -11.55 14.08 10.36
N MET A 13 -11.19 13.25 9.38
CA MET A 13 -10.46 13.64 8.17
C MET A 13 -11.29 14.56 7.26
N GLN A 14 -12.62 14.49 7.32
CA GLN A 14 -13.50 15.47 6.68
C GLN A 14 -13.32 16.89 7.22
N ASP A 15 -12.82 17.06 8.45
CA ASP A 15 -12.49 18.38 9.01
C ASP A 15 -11.15 18.93 8.49
N PHE A 16 -10.29 18.10 7.88
CA PHE A 16 -8.95 18.50 7.39
C PHE A 16 -8.94 18.96 5.92
N ALA A 17 -9.97 18.66 5.14
CA ALA A 17 -10.06 19.04 3.73
C ALA A 17 -11.50 19.38 3.37
N ASN A 18 -11.72 20.45 2.58
CA ASN A 18 -13.02 20.73 1.98
C ASN A 18 -13.63 19.42 1.40
N PRO A 19 -14.80 18.94 1.88
CA PRO A 19 -14.98 17.51 2.09
C PRO A 19 -15.40 16.66 0.87
N SER A 20 -15.46 17.18 -0.36
CA SER A 20 -16.20 16.48 -1.43
C SER A 20 -15.35 15.87 -2.56
N ALA A 21 -14.02 15.86 -2.47
CA ALA A 21 -13.17 15.20 -3.47
C ALA A 21 -11.88 14.58 -2.91
N PHE A 22 -11.39 15.06 -1.77
CA PHE A 22 -10.11 14.65 -1.21
C PHE A 22 -10.15 13.21 -0.63
N SER A 23 -11.16 12.89 0.17
CA SER A 23 -11.23 11.58 0.86
C SER A 23 -11.66 10.43 -0.05
N SER A 24 -12.41 10.69 -1.13
CA SER A 24 -12.78 9.67 -2.11
C SER A 24 -11.59 9.38 -3.03
N SER A 25 -10.96 10.42 -3.57
CA SER A 25 -9.90 10.28 -4.55
C SER A 25 -8.59 9.71 -3.99
N LEU A 26 -8.24 10.05 -2.74
CA LEU A 26 -7.06 9.49 -2.07
C LEU A 26 -7.27 8.02 -1.66
N ALA A 27 -8.48 7.70 -1.20
CA ALA A 27 -8.87 6.33 -0.88
C ALA A 27 -8.93 5.47 -2.16
N GLU A 28 -9.44 6.00 -3.28
CA GLU A 28 -9.44 5.33 -4.58
C GLU A 28 -8.01 5.07 -5.07
N GLN A 29 -7.10 6.04 -4.97
CA GLN A 29 -5.70 5.84 -5.37
C GLN A 29 -4.96 4.85 -4.46
N THR A 30 -5.24 4.89 -3.16
CA THR A 30 -4.70 3.91 -2.20
C THR A 30 -5.25 2.52 -2.51
N ILE A 31 -6.55 2.39 -2.79
CA ILE A 31 -7.17 1.13 -3.21
C ILE A 31 -6.55 0.65 -4.52
N LEU A 32 -6.34 1.53 -5.51
CA LEU A 32 -5.75 1.16 -6.81
C LEU A 32 -4.29 0.72 -6.68
N PHE A 33 -3.48 1.44 -5.89
CA PHE A 33 -2.09 1.06 -5.58
C PHE A 33 -2.03 -0.30 -4.85
N MET A 34 -3.00 -0.58 -3.99
CA MET A 34 -3.06 -1.81 -3.20
C MET A 34 -3.79 -2.97 -3.90
N LYS A 35 -4.55 -2.71 -4.98
CA LYS A 35 -5.48 -3.67 -5.61
C LYS A 35 -4.79 -4.92 -6.15
N ASN A 36 -3.53 -4.78 -6.58
CA ASN A 36 -2.77 -5.87 -7.19
C ASN A 36 -1.70 -6.42 -6.25
N LYS A 37 -1.75 -6.08 -4.95
CA LYS A 37 -0.82 -6.60 -3.95
C LYS A 37 -1.49 -7.73 -3.15
N PRO A 38 -0.75 -8.79 -2.80
CA PRO A 38 -1.33 -9.89 -2.05
C PRO A 38 -1.92 -9.41 -0.72
N ASP A 39 -3.04 -10.03 -0.33
CA ASP A 39 -3.91 -9.57 0.76
C ASP A 39 -3.17 -9.43 2.10
N ASP A 40 -2.13 -10.21 2.34
CA ASP A 40 -1.28 -10.18 3.53
C ASP A 40 -0.45 -8.89 3.66
N ILE A 41 -0.12 -8.26 2.54
CA ILE A 41 0.53 -6.94 2.49
C ILE A 41 -0.47 -5.84 2.82
N VAL A 42 -1.68 -5.93 2.26
CA VAL A 42 -2.69 -4.86 2.33
C VAL A 42 -3.47 -4.86 3.64
N LYS A 43 -3.76 -6.04 4.18
CA LYS A 43 -4.69 -6.21 5.29
C LYS A 43 -4.17 -5.55 6.56
N GLY A 44 -4.94 -4.60 7.06
CA GLY A 44 -4.64 -3.85 8.29
C GLY A 44 -3.76 -2.61 8.09
N ARG A 45 -3.24 -2.37 6.87
CA ARG A 45 -2.30 -1.26 6.59
C ARG A 45 -2.91 -0.10 5.82
N SER A 46 -4.17 -0.19 5.40
CA SER A 46 -4.85 0.87 4.64
C SER A 46 -4.84 2.23 5.35
N TYR A 47 -5.06 2.24 6.67
CA TYR A 47 -5.06 3.47 7.45
C TYR A 47 -3.69 4.16 7.45
N MET A 48 -2.61 3.39 7.60
CA MET A 48 -1.25 3.91 7.53
C MET A 48 -0.98 4.57 6.18
N ILE A 49 -1.37 3.91 5.09
CA ILE A 49 -1.15 4.43 3.73
C ILE A 49 -1.99 5.68 3.47
N GLU A 50 -3.22 5.74 3.97
CA GLU A 50 -4.04 6.96 3.93
C GLU A 50 -3.34 8.15 4.63
N LEU A 51 -2.63 7.90 5.75
CA LEU A 51 -1.85 8.93 6.42
C LEU A 51 -0.63 9.38 5.60
N VAL A 52 0.08 8.45 4.94
CA VAL A 52 1.17 8.79 4.00
C VAL A 52 0.63 9.67 2.88
N ALA A 53 -0.49 9.28 2.29
CA ALA A 53 -1.12 10.00 1.21
C ALA A 53 -1.59 11.40 1.66
N CYS A 54 -2.06 11.55 2.90
CA CYS A 54 -2.37 12.86 3.48
C CYS A 54 -1.12 13.71 3.72
N TRP A 55 -0.05 13.09 4.24
CA TRP A 55 1.21 13.75 4.49
C TRP A 55 1.83 14.32 3.21
N ALA A 56 1.80 13.54 2.12
CA ALA A 56 2.30 13.94 0.79
C ALA A 56 1.64 15.24 0.26
N GLN A 57 0.46 15.61 0.76
CA GLN A 57 -0.26 16.82 0.36
C GLN A 57 -0.14 17.98 1.36
N LYS A 58 0.58 17.80 2.46
CA LYS A 58 0.71 18.81 3.52
C LYS A 58 1.28 20.10 2.94
N GLY A 59 0.56 21.20 3.16
CA GLY A 59 0.95 22.54 2.70
C GLY A 59 0.66 22.86 1.24
N GLN A 60 0.08 21.93 0.46
CA GLN A 60 -0.23 22.16 -0.95
C GLN A 60 -1.57 21.53 -1.41
N PRO A 61 -2.72 22.04 -0.91
CA PRO A 61 -4.03 21.41 -1.12
C PRO A 61 -4.65 21.64 -2.51
N THR A 62 -4.08 22.49 -3.38
CA THR A 62 -4.70 22.94 -4.64
C THR A 62 -4.10 22.34 -5.92
N CYS A 63 -3.27 21.30 -5.83
CA CYS A 63 -2.69 20.66 -7.03
C CYS A 63 -3.65 19.67 -7.72
N SER A 64 -3.37 19.35 -8.99
CA SER A 64 -4.10 18.32 -9.75
C SER A 64 -3.96 16.95 -9.09
N LEU A 65 -4.94 16.06 -9.33
CA LEU A 65 -4.94 14.71 -8.78
C LEU A 65 -3.68 13.92 -9.16
N PHE A 66 -3.23 14.03 -10.40
CA PHE A 66 -1.99 13.40 -10.87
C PHE A 66 -0.76 13.85 -10.07
N ASN A 67 -0.63 15.16 -9.82
CA ASN A 67 0.48 15.70 -9.04
C ASN A 67 0.42 15.26 -7.57
N ARG A 68 -0.79 15.06 -7.01
CA ARG A 68 -0.96 14.48 -5.66
C ARG A 68 -0.44 13.05 -5.63
N PHE A 69 -0.82 12.25 -6.62
CA PHE A 69 -0.40 10.86 -6.74
C PHE A 69 1.12 10.73 -6.89
N VAL A 70 1.74 11.54 -7.76
CA VAL A 70 3.21 11.55 -7.93
C VAL A 70 3.92 11.87 -6.61
N ARG A 71 3.36 12.75 -5.78
CA ARG A 71 3.93 13.04 -4.45
C ARG A 71 3.77 11.89 -3.49
N PHE A 72 2.58 11.28 -3.45
CA PHE A 72 2.37 10.08 -2.68
C PHE A 72 3.37 8.98 -3.05
N LEU A 73 3.57 8.73 -4.35
CA LEU A 73 4.57 7.77 -4.82
C LEU A 73 5.99 8.13 -4.37
N ARG A 74 6.36 9.41 -4.32
CA ARG A 74 7.68 9.82 -3.79
C ARG A 74 7.86 9.54 -2.30
N GLU A 75 6.81 9.72 -1.49
CA GLU A 75 6.87 9.33 -0.08
C GLU A 75 6.94 7.80 0.08
N MET A 76 6.28 7.05 -0.81
CA MET A 76 6.33 5.58 -0.82
C MET A 76 7.63 5.02 -1.38
N GLU A 77 8.31 5.71 -2.32
CA GLU A 77 9.63 5.34 -2.86
C GLU A 77 10.73 5.40 -1.80
N ASP A 78 10.55 6.24 -0.77
CA ASP A 78 11.47 6.39 0.38
C ASP A 78 10.78 5.94 1.69
N PHE A 79 9.91 4.93 1.59
CA PHE A 79 9.06 4.50 2.71
C PHE A 79 9.87 4.12 3.94
N SER A 80 11.01 3.45 3.78
CA SER A 80 11.89 3.03 4.88
C SER A 80 12.39 4.21 5.72
N ASN A 81 12.60 5.39 5.13
CA ASN A 81 13.09 6.58 5.83
C ASN A 81 11.95 7.54 6.25
N LEU A 82 10.70 7.15 6.01
CA LEU A 82 9.55 8.02 6.19
C LEU A 82 9.29 8.36 7.66
N ARG A 83 9.06 9.64 7.95
CA ARG A 83 8.79 10.14 9.31
C ARG A 83 7.62 11.13 9.33
N ILE A 84 6.45 10.63 9.69
CA ILE A 84 5.17 11.33 9.68
C ILE A 84 4.69 11.58 11.11
N PHE A 85 4.40 12.84 11.41
CA PHE A 85 3.85 13.28 12.69
C PHE A 85 2.84 14.43 12.52
N PHE A 86 1.63 14.21 13.01
CA PHE A 86 0.53 15.19 12.99
C PHE A 86 0.36 15.84 14.37
N GLY A 87 1.00 16.99 14.60
CA GLY A 87 1.02 17.68 15.90
C GLY A 87 -0.27 18.38 16.35
N HIS A 88 -1.45 17.89 15.94
CA HIS A 88 -2.75 18.53 16.20
C HIS A 88 -3.34 18.11 17.56
N HIS A 89 -3.28 16.82 17.89
CA HIS A 89 -3.91 16.27 19.11
C HIS A 89 -2.92 16.01 20.23
N TYR A 90 -1.64 15.90 19.91
CA TYR A 90 -0.56 15.81 20.89
C TYR A 90 0.72 16.43 20.33
N ARG A 91 1.66 16.74 21.22
CA ARG A 91 2.95 17.34 20.88
C ARG A 91 4.03 16.27 20.80
N ARG A 92 5.14 16.56 20.12
CA ARG A 92 6.29 15.65 20.07
C ARG A 92 6.74 15.18 21.47
N VAL A 93 6.74 16.07 22.45
CA VAL A 93 7.12 15.76 23.85
C VAL A 93 6.23 14.72 24.52
N SER A 94 5.06 14.42 23.94
CA SER A 94 4.14 13.39 24.42
C SER A 94 4.42 12.01 23.83
N VAL A 95 5.28 11.92 22.82
CA VAL A 95 5.68 10.66 22.17
C VAL A 95 6.88 10.08 22.93
N PRO A 96 6.82 8.81 23.39
CA PRO A 96 7.98 8.14 23.98
C PRO A 96 9.17 8.14 23.04
N ASP A 97 10.39 8.20 23.59
CA ASP A 97 11.59 8.24 22.77
C ASP A 97 11.84 6.91 22.06
N GLU A 98 11.40 5.79 22.64
CA GLU A 98 11.46 4.47 22.02
C GLU A 98 10.69 4.48 20.70
N VAL A 99 9.42 4.92 20.74
CA VAL A 99 8.56 5.05 19.56
C VAL A 99 9.13 6.06 18.58
N TRP A 100 9.59 7.22 19.04
CA TRP A 100 10.11 8.25 18.14
C TRP A 100 11.36 7.82 17.37
N ASN A 101 12.19 6.97 17.96
CA ASN A 101 13.43 6.52 17.34
C ASN A 101 13.21 5.37 16.35
N GLU A 102 12.01 4.82 16.25
CA GLU A 102 11.65 3.84 15.22
C GLU A 102 11.66 4.46 13.82
N THR A 103 11.85 3.62 12.82
CA THR A 103 11.90 3.98 11.40
C THR A 103 11.47 2.76 10.57
N PRO A 104 10.50 2.90 9.63
CA PRO A 104 9.71 4.10 9.40
C PRO A 104 8.81 4.49 10.57
N LEU A 105 8.51 5.79 10.66
CA LEU A 105 7.71 6.36 11.74
C LEU A 105 6.44 6.97 11.16
N ILE A 106 5.29 6.32 11.36
CA ILE A 106 3.99 6.83 10.95
C ILE A 106 3.09 6.90 12.18
N MET A 107 3.12 8.05 12.84
CA MET A 107 2.42 8.23 14.11
C MET A 107 0.90 8.31 13.91
N ASP A 108 0.15 7.53 14.70
CA ASP A 108 -1.31 7.68 14.79
C ASP A 108 -1.66 9.09 15.31
N PRO A 109 -2.39 9.92 14.55
CA PRO A 109 -2.80 11.26 14.96
C PRO A 109 -3.57 11.31 16.28
N CYS A 110 -4.20 10.21 16.70
CA CYS A 110 -5.00 10.14 17.92
C CYS A 110 -4.29 9.42 19.08
N ASN A 111 -3.10 8.84 18.87
CA ASN A 111 -2.40 8.07 19.89
C ASN A 111 -0.88 8.28 19.82
N PRO A 112 -0.25 8.99 20.79
CA PRO A 112 1.20 9.26 20.78
C PRO A 112 2.07 8.03 21.05
N PHE A 113 1.48 6.89 21.39
CA PHE A 113 2.20 5.65 21.71
C PHE A 113 2.19 4.64 20.57
N ASN A 114 1.58 4.98 19.42
CA ASN A 114 1.31 4.04 18.35
C ASN A 114 1.99 4.48 17.05
N ASN A 115 3.08 3.80 16.70
CA ASN A 115 3.66 3.84 15.36
C ASN A 115 2.93 2.82 14.48
N LEU A 116 2.18 3.27 13.48
CA LEU A 116 1.40 2.39 12.60
C LEU A 116 2.28 1.56 11.66
N ALA A 117 3.56 1.92 11.53
CA ALA A 117 4.53 1.16 10.76
C ALA A 117 5.34 0.16 11.61
N GLU A 118 5.07 0.08 12.92
CA GLU A 118 5.73 -0.88 13.82
C GLU A 118 5.49 -2.32 13.33
N GLY A 119 6.56 -3.12 13.27
CA GLY A 119 6.50 -4.54 12.92
C GLY A 119 6.23 -4.83 11.44
N ILE A 120 6.31 -3.85 10.55
CA ILE A 120 6.32 -4.11 9.10
C ILE A 120 7.61 -4.85 8.73
N SER A 121 7.49 -5.94 7.97
CA SER A 121 8.64 -6.71 7.49
C SER A 121 9.37 -5.97 6.38
N GLN A 122 10.67 -6.26 6.23
CA GLN A 122 11.48 -5.68 5.16
C GLN A 122 10.88 -5.98 3.78
N ASP A 123 10.38 -7.20 3.55
CA ASP A 123 9.75 -7.57 2.28
C ASP A 123 8.58 -6.64 1.90
N VAL A 124 7.77 -6.22 2.88
CA VAL A 124 6.65 -5.30 2.62
C VAL A 124 7.17 -3.89 2.30
N ILE A 125 8.23 -3.44 2.99
CA ILE A 125 8.89 -2.15 2.70
C ILE A 125 9.44 -2.17 1.28
N ASP A 126 10.18 -3.22 0.92
CA ASP A 126 10.78 -3.37 -0.41
C ASP A 126 9.71 -3.38 -1.51
N ILE A 127 8.54 -3.99 -1.25
CA ILE A 127 7.40 -3.97 -2.19
C ILE A 127 6.83 -2.56 -2.34
N PHE A 128 6.68 -1.81 -1.25
CA PHE A 128 6.21 -0.42 -1.33
C PHE A 128 7.17 0.46 -2.12
N GLU A 129 8.46 0.41 -1.80
CA GLU A 129 9.48 1.25 -2.44
C GLU A 129 9.66 0.89 -3.92
N SER A 130 9.79 -0.41 -4.24
CA SER A 130 9.97 -0.88 -5.61
C SER A 130 8.74 -0.58 -6.48
N THR A 131 7.52 -0.81 -5.98
CA THR A 131 6.30 -0.50 -6.72
C THR A 131 6.21 1.00 -6.99
N ALA A 132 6.50 1.83 -5.98
CA ALA A 132 6.46 3.27 -6.15
C ALA A 132 7.50 3.79 -7.14
N ALA A 133 8.74 3.26 -7.07
CA ALA A 133 9.82 3.57 -8.01
C ALA A 133 9.45 3.18 -9.45
N GLN A 134 8.87 2.00 -9.65
CA GLN A 134 8.39 1.54 -10.95
C GLN A 134 7.30 2.46 -11.51
N SER A 135 6.27 2.78 -10.72
CA SER A 135 5.22 3.72 -11.13
C SER A 135 5.79 5.10 -11.49
N LEU A 136 6.75 5.60 -10.72
CA LEU A 136 7.43 6.87 -11.03
C LEU A 136 8.26 6.79 -12.31
N ALA A 137 8.90 5.65 -12.59
CA ALA A 137 9.65 5.44 -13.82
C ALA A 137 8.74 5.45 -15.06
N VAL A 138 7.60 4.74 -15.01
CA VAL A 138 6.59 4.76 -16.08
C VAL A 138 6.08 6.19 -16.32
N ILE A 139 5.80 6.94 -15.25
CA ILE A 139 5.41 8.36 -15.33
C ILE A 139 6.50 9.21 -16.04
N ARG A 140 7.77 9.05 -15.65
CA ARG A 140 8.90 9.80 -16.23
C ARG A 140 9.11 9.47 -17.70
N ASN A 141 8.84 8.24 -18.10
CA ASN A 141 8.98 7.78 -19.49
C ASN A 141 7.85 8.23 -20.42
N GLY A 142 6.93 9.07 -19.93
CA GLY A 142 5.85 9.62 -20.74
C GLY A 142 4.64 8.70 -20.79
N LEU A 143 4.13 8.35 -19.60
CA LEU A 143 2.89 7.59 -19.37
C LEU A 143 1.86 7.79 -20.49
N VAL A 144 1.55 6.72 -21.21
CA VAL A 144 0.61 6.72 -22.33
C VAL A 144 -0.80 6.43 -21.83
N ASP A 145 -0.95 5.42 -20.95
CA ASP A 145 -2.19 5.11 -20.26
C ASP A 145 -1.97 5.02 -18.74
N VAL A 146 -2.89 5.55 -17.93
CA VAL A 146 -2.87 5.42 -16.46
C VAL A 146 -3.01 3.96 -16.03
N GLU A 147 -3.63 3.12 -16.86
CA GLU A 147 -3.70 1.67 -16.66
C GLU A 147 -2.30 1.01 -16.61
N ASP A 148 -1.31 1.54 -17.34
CA ASP A 148 0.07 1.04 -17.36
C ASP A 148 0.76 1.12 -15.98
N LEU A 149 0.20 1.89 -15.03
CA LEU A 149 0.71 1.97 -13.66
C LEU A 149 0.26 0.81 -12.78
N PHE A 150 -0.77 0.09 -13.21
CA PHE A 150 -1.43 -0.92 -12.41
C PHE A 150 -1.27 -2.32 -13.00
N PHE A 151 -1.12 -2.44 -14.32
CA PHE A 151 -0.85 -3.73 -14.94
C PHE A 151 0.66 -3.94 -14.99
N GLU A 152 1.14 -4.93 -14.25
CA GLU A 152 2.49 -5.46 -14.48
C GLU A 152 2.55 -5.86 -15.95
N ASN A 153 3.60 -5.41 -16.66
CA ASN A 153 4.02 -6.10 -17.86
C ASN A 153 4.35 -7.51 -17.40
N VAL A 154 3.37 -8.41 -17.50
CA VAL A 154 3.62 -9.85 -17.49
C VAL A 154 4.43 -10.07 -18.75
N GLU A 155 5.74 -9.84 -18.67
CA GLU A 155 6.64 -10.52 -19.57
C GLU A 155 6.44 -12.00 -19.23
N ASP A 156 5.68 -12.66 -20.10
CA ASP A 156 5.44 -14.10 -20.10
C ASP A 156 6.79 -14.84 -20.19
N GLU A 157 7.54 -14.89 -19.10
CA GLU A 157 8.63 -15.85 -18.90
C GLU A 157 8.14 -16.87 -17.88
N ASP A 158 7.33 -17.82 -18.36
CA ASP A 158 7.35 -19.18 -17.85
C ASP A 158 6.71 -20.10 -18.89
N ASP A 159 7.58 -20.57 -19.78
CA ASP A 159 7.38 -21.72 -20.67
C ASP A 159 7.29 -22.99 -19.78
N PHE A 160 6.22 -23.10 -18.97
CA PHE A 160 5.90 -24.32 -18.24
C PHE A 160 5.38 -25.34 -19.26
N ASN A 161 6.34 -26.08 -19.80
CA ASN A 161 6.13 -27.35 -20.46
C ASN A 161 5.40 -28.29 -19.48
N TYR A 162 4.05 -28.30 -19.54
CA TYR A 162 3.23 -29.28 -18.84
C TYR A 162 3.53 -30.64 -19.45
N ASP A 163 4.39 -31.40 -18.78
CA ASP A 163 4.53 -32.84 -18.98
C ASP A 163 3.21 -33.49 -18.55
N ASP A 164 2.39 -33.84 -19.54
CA ASP A 164 1.05 -34.41 -19.42
C ASP A 164 1.13 -35.87 -18.95
N SER A 165 1.59 -36.08 -17.71
CA SER A 165 1.47 -37.38 -17.06
C SER A 165 0.07 -37.51 -16.45
N GLU A 166 -0.87 -37.98 -17.26
CA GLU A 166 -2.24 -38.33 -16.90
C GLU A 166 -2.22 -39.38 -15.75
N THR A 167 -2.43 -38.95 -14.51
CA THR A 167 -2.66 -39.87 -13.38
C THR A 167 -4.14 -40.25 -13.34
N ASP A 168 -4.46 -41.44 -13.82
CA ASP A 168 -5.79 -42.05 -13.69
C ASP A 168 -6.06 -42.48 -12.23
N TYR A 169 -7.23 -42.11 -11.72
CA TYR A 169 -7.76 -42.56 -10.43
C TYR A 169 -8.84 -43.62 -10.65
N ASP A 170 -8.90 -44.64 -9.80
CA ASP A 170 -10.03 -45.58 -9.78
C ASP A 170 -11.28 -44.99 -9.11
N GLU A 171 -12.42 -45.71 -9.16
CA GLU A 171 -13.69 -45.27 -8.53
C GLU A 171 -13.60 -45.07 -6.99
N LEU A 172 -12.47 -45.44 -6.37
CA LEU A 172 -12.20 -45.26 -4.94
C LEU A 172 -11.16 -44.16 -4.67
N GLY A 173 -10.69 -43.45 -5.71
CA GLY A 173 -9.75 -42.34 -5.60
C GLY A 173 -8.31 -42.76 -5.32
N ILE A 174 -7.93 -44.00 -5.64
CA ILE A 174 -6.56 -44.51 -5.46
C ILE A 174 -5.81 -44.43 -6.79
N PRO A 175 -4.62 -43.79 -6.84
CA PRO A 175 -3.83 -43.71 -8.07
C PRO A 175 -3.22 -45.07 -8.40
N TYR A 176 -3.30 -45.51 -9.66
CA TYR A 176 -2.61 -46.70 -10.13
C TYR A 176 -1.93 -46.47 -11.49
N THR A 177 -0.79 -47.13 -11.69
CA THR A 177 -0.03 -47.06 -12.95
C THR A 177 -0.46 -48.20 -13.88
N ARG A 178 -0.99 -47.88 -15.07
CA ARG A 178 -1.20 -48.87 -16.15
C ARG A 178 0.15 -49.40 -16.64
N SER A 179 0.49 -50.63 -16.28
CA SER A 179 1.61 -51.34 -16.90
C SER A 179 1.15 -51.95 -18.22
N ASN A 180 1.55 -51.35 -19.35
CA ASN A 180 1.32 -51.92 -20.67
C ASN A 180 2.23 -53.16 -20.86
N TYR A 181 1.61 -54.32 -21.04
CA TYR A 181 2.20 -55.51 -21.68
C TYR A 181 1.36 -55.89 -22.88
#